data_AF-A0A944W723-F1
#
_entry.id   AF-A0A944W723-F1
#
_cell.length_a   1.000
_cell.length_b   1.000
_cell.length_c   1.000
_cell.angle_alpha   90.00
_cell.angle_beta   90.00
_cell.angle_gamma   90.00
#
_symmetry.space_group_name_H-M   'P 1'
#
loop_
_entity.id
_entity.type
_entity.pdbx_description
1 polymer ?
#
loop_
_entity_poly.entity_id
_entity_poly.type
_entity_poly.pdbx_seq_one_letter_code
_entity_poly.pdbx_strand_id
1 'polypeptide(L)'
;MTINMQGRPFGGAIMNIVKGEKMYKVYRIIPKEYPGYHFEYRVLTKVKKDGNLEVAAYNYKVVNGLIEKGKIMRSENVPKKAMDAIVNGILKQTEKVSPSYLDVVDLTKHKTLEEQIQKMVELDNVDTQYID
;
A
#
# COMPACT_ATOMS: atom_id res chain seq x y z
N MET A 1 -11.23 -13.26 -15.17
CA MET A 1 -11.90 -13.24 -13.86
C MET A 1 -11.81 -11.80 -13.36
N THR A 2 -12.95 -11.10 -13.27
CA THR A 2 -12.98 -9.71 -12.83
C THR A 2 -13.26 -9.74 -11.34
N ILE A 3 -12.22 -9.60 -10.52
CA ILE A 3 -12.38 -9.54 -9.06
C ILE A 3 -12.92 -8.13 -8.76
N ASN A 4 -14.14 -8.06 -8.22
CA ASN A 4 -14.75 -6.78 -7.86
C ASN A 4 -14.07 -6.25 -6.60
N MET A 5 -13.35 -5.14 -6.75
CA MET A 5 -12.52 -4.54 -5.69
C MET A 5 -13.05 -3.16 -5.27
N GLN A 6 -14.30 -2.83 -5.60
CA GLN A 6 -14.96 -1.62 -5.13
C GLN A 6 -15.08 -1.62 -3.59
N GLY A 7 -14.62 -0.54 -2.97
CA GLY A 7 -14.73 -0.31 -1.52
C GLY A 7 -13.57 -0.83 -0.66
N ARG A 8 -12.65 -1.66 -1.17
CA ARG A 8 -11.56 -2.22 -0.35
C ARG A 8 -10.35 -1.27 -0.26
N PRO A 9 -9.78 -1.04 0.95
CA PRO A 9 -8.64 -0.13 1.14
C PRO A 9 -7.39 -0.50 0.34
N PHE A 10 -7.20 -1.77 0.00
CA PHE A 10 -6.14 -2.26 -0.83
C PHE A 10 -6.66 -3.05 -2.05
N GLY A 11 -5.95 -2.88 -3.16
CA GLY A 11 -5.83 -3.94 -4.16
C GLY A 11 -6.63 -3.80 -5.45
N GLY A 12 -7.65 -2.93 -5.55
CA GLY A 12 -8.31 -2.79 -6.87
C GLY A 12 -9.17 -1.60 -7.21
N ALA A 13 -9.42 -0.69 -6.26
CA ALA A 13 -9.76 0.69 -6.65
C ALA A 13 -8.49 1.49 -7.02
N ILE A 14 -7.31 1.05 -6.55
CA ILE A 14 -6.06 1.81 -6.68
C ILE A 14 -5.13 1.25 -7.75
N MET A 15 -5.05 -0.05 -8.00
CA MET A 15 -4.22 -0.57 -9.11
C MET A 15 -4.99 -1.62 -9.89
N ASN A 16 -5.06 -1.45 -11.20
CA ASN A 16 -5.56 -2.48 -12.10
C ASN A 16 -4.41 -3.41 -12.46
N ILE A 17 -4.65 -4.72 -12.41
CA ILE A 17 -3.68 -5.73 -12.82
C ILE A 17 -4.17 -6.36 -14.10
N VAL A 18 -3.41 -6.20 -15.19
CA VAL A 18 -3.73 -6.84 -16.47
C VAL A 18 -2.84 -8.07 -16.71
N LYS A 19 -3.21 -8.89 -17.70
CA LYS A 19 -2.44 -10.10 -18.07
C LYS A 19 -0.96 -9.76 -18.30
N GLY A 20 -0.07 -10.45 -17.58
CA GLY A 20 1.38 -10.24 -17.65
C GLY A 20 1.94 -9.28 -16.60
N GLU A 21 1.08 -8.65 -15.80
CA GLU A 21 1.46 -7.86 -14.63
C GLU A 21 1.27 -8.67 -13.34
N LYS A 22 1.98 -8.28 -12.28
CA LYS A 22 1.88 -8.93 -10.96
C LYS A 22 2.08 -7.90 -9.86
N MET A 23 1.41 -8.07 -8.72
CA MET A 23 1.75 -7.26 -7.55
C MET A 23 3.18 -7.57 -7.10
N TYR A 24 3.87 -6.55 -6.60
CA TYR A 24 5.25 -6.69 -6.14
C TYR A 24 5.35 -6.61 -4.62
N LYS A 25 5.35 -5.40 -4.06
CA LYS A 25 5.42 -5.15 -2.63
C LYS A 25 4.44 -4.07 -2.23
N VAL A 26 4.01 -4.12 -0.98
CA VAL A 26 3.33 -3.02 -0.32
C VAL A 26 4.22 -2.52 0.80
N TYR A 27 4.42 -1.21 0.84
CA TYR A 27 5.17 -0.55 1.90
C TYR A 27 4.19 0.27 2.72
N ARG A 28 4.21 0.07 4.04
CA ARG A 28 3.40 0.83 5.00
C ARG A 28 4.37 1.50 5.96
N ILE A 29 4.35 2.84 5.96
CA ILE A 29 5.07 3.63 6.95
C ILE A 29 4.03 4.08 7.97
N ILE A 30 4.17 3.60 9.19
CA ILE A 30 3.20 3.76 10.28
C ILE A 30 3.84 4.63 11.36
N PRO A 31 3.54 5.94 11.43
CA PRO A 31 3.91 6.76 12.58
C PRO A 31 3.33 6.19 13.88
N LYS A 32 3.99 6.44 15.00
CA LYS A 32 3.54 5.97 16.32
C LYS A 32 2.13 6.51 16.61
N GLU A 33 1.26 5.60 17.08
CA GLU A 33 -0.16 5.88 17.32
C GLU A 33 -0.39 6.95 18.40
N TYR A 34 -1.45 7.73 18.19
CA TYR A 34 -2.09 8.53 19.23
C TYR A 34 -3.48 7.93 19.51
N PRO A 35 -4.01 7.97 20.75
CA PRO A 35 -5.34 7.44 21.04
C PRO A 35 -6.41 8.02 20.11
N GLY A 36 -7.20 7.14 19.46
CA GLY A 36 -8.29 7.53 18.55
C GLY A 36 -7.85 8.01 17.15
N TYR A 37 -6.55 7.92 16.83
CA TYR A 37 -6.00 8.37 15.55
C TYR A 37 -5.03 7.34 14.97
N HIS A 38 -5.41 6.75 13.84
CA HIS A 38 -4.54 5.89 13.04
C HIS A 38 -4.11 6.60 11.76
N PHE A 39 -2.85 6.47 11.38
CA PHE A 39 -2.31 7.07 10.17
C PHE A 39 -1.24 6.18 9.53
N GLU A 40 -1.25 6.07 8.20
CA GLU A 40 -0.22 5.38 7.43
C GLU A 40 0.10 6.09 6.12
N TYR A 41 1.37 6.06 5.72
CA TYR A 41 1.75 6.27 4.33
C TYR A 41 1.84 4.90 3.63
N ARG A 42 1.04 4.70 2.60
CA ARG A 42 1.01 3.46 1.83
C ARG A 42 1.63 3.67 0.47
N VAL A 43 2.51 2.75 0.09
CA VAL A 43 3.06 2.66 -1.26
C VAL A 43 2.76 1.28 -1.83
N LEU A 44 1.89 1.26 -2.83
CA LEU A 44 1.54 0.10 -3.62
C LEU A 44 2.46 -0.02 -4.82
N THR A 45 2.84 -1.24 -5.17
CA THR A 45 3.64 -1.49 -6.37
C THR A 45 3.16 -2.74 -7.12
N LYS A 46 3.15 -2.64 -8.46
CA LYS A 46 3.02 -3.81 -9.35
C LYS A 46 4.13 -3.80 -10.39
N VAL A 47 4.57 -4.99 -10.79
CA VAL A 47 5.48 -5.19 -11.92
C VAL A 47 4.67 -5.14 -13.21
N LYS A 48 5.06 -4.25 -14.10
CA LYS A 48 4.55 -4.19 -15.47
C LYS A 48 5.25 -5.18 -16.38
N LYS A 49 4.73 -5.32 -17.60
CA LYS A 49 5.29 -6.22 -18.64
C LYS A 49 6.74 -5.91 -19.02
N ASP A 50 7.15 -4.65 -18.92
CA ASP A 50 8.52 -4.18 -19.20
C ASP A 50 9.50 -4.43 -18.03
N GLY A 51 9.02 -4.99 -16.92
CA GLY A 51 9.82 -5.25 -15.71
C GLY A 51 9.96 -4.05 -14.76
N ASN A 52 9.53 -2.85 -15.16
CA ASN A 52 9.43 -1.69 -14.28
C ASN A 52 8.20 -1.78 -13.37
N LEU A 53 8.15 -0.90 -12.37
CA LEU A 53 7.03 -0.80 -11.45
C LEU A 53 6.08 0.33 -11.85
N GLU A 54 4.79 0.04 -11.76
CA GLU A 54 3.79 1.07 -11.47
C GLU A 54 3.72 1.22 -9.94
N VAL A 55 3.73 2.46 -9.47
CA VAL A 55 3.73 2.83 -8.07
C VAL A 55 2.54 3.74 -7.80
N ALA A 56 1.81 3.47 -6.73
CA ALA A 56 0.77 4.37 -6.23
C ALA A 56 1.02 4.63 -4.74
N ALA A 57 1.11 5.91 -4.36
CA ALA A 57 1.33 6.33 -2.99
C ALA A 57 0.16 7.18 -2.50
N TYR A 58 -0.26 6.96 -1.25
CA TYR A 58 -1.36 7.71 -0.64
C TYR A 58 -1.29 7.65 0.88
N ASN A 59 -1.95 8.60 1.52
CA ASN A 59 -2.14 8.61 2.96
C ASN A 59 -3.42 7.85 3.29
N TYR A 60 -3.38 7.01 4.31
CA TYR A 60 -4.53 6.35 4.89
C TYR A 60 -4.67 6.82 6.33
N LYS A 61 -5.86 7.22 6.73
CA LYS A 61 -6.15 7.63 8.12
C LYS A 61 -7.42 6.97 8.60
N VAL A 62 -7.49 6.72 9.91
CA VAL A 62 -8.74 6.48 10.61
C VAL A 62 -8.86 7.55 11.69
N VAL A 63 -9.90 8.36 11.62
CA VAL A 63 -10.17 9.45 12.58
C VAL A 63 -11.59 9.22 13.11
N ASN A 64 -11.71 8.96 14.41
CA ASN A 64 -13.00 8.67 15.05
C ASN A 64 -13.79 7.54 14.32
N GLY A 65 -13.12 6.45 13.97
CA GLY A 65 -13.71 5.32 13.24
C GLY A 65 -13.99 5.55 11.75
N LEU A 66 -13.73 6.75 11.22
CA LEU A 66 -13.94 7.05 9.80
C LEU A 66 -12.63 6.92 9.01
N ILE A 67 -12.68 6.15 7.93
CA ILE A 67 -11.56 6.01 6.99
C ILE A 67 -11.46 7.26 6.10
N GLU A 68 -10.31 7.93 6.15
CA GLU A 68 -9.96 8.99 5.22
C GLU A 68 -8.79 8.56 4.32
N LYS A 69 -8.98 8.68 3.00
CA LYS A 69 -7.90 8.45 2.02
C LYS A 69 -7.45 9.77 1.44
N GLY A 70 -6.15 10.03 1.52
CA GLY A 70 -5.52 11.16 0.86
C GLY A 70 -5.52 11.01 -0.66
N LYS A 71 -5.10 12.07 -1.35
CA LYS A 71 -4.90 12.05 -2.80
C LYS A 71 -3.91 10.95 -3.19
N ILE A 72 -4.28 10.15 -4.19
CA ILE A 72 -3.42 9.10 -4.74
C ILE A 72 -2.44 9.73 -5.74
N MET A 73 -1.14 9.56 -5.49
CA MET A 73 -0.07 9.89 -6.41
C MET A 73 0.36 8.64 -7.16
N ARG A 74 0.64 8.74 -8.46
CA ARG A 74 1.00 7.60 -9.32
C ARG A 74 2.26 7.88 -10.13
N SER A 75 3.01 6.83 -10.42
CA SER A 75 4.11 6.83 -11.39
C SER A 75 4.18 5.48 -12.08
N GLU A 76 4.30 5.47 -13.41
CA GLU A 76 4.14 4.25 -14.23
C GLU A 76 5.45 3.58 -14.65
N ASN A 77 6.62 4.17 -14.40
CA ASN A 77 7.90 3.69 -14.92
C ASN A 77 9.01 3.77 -13.86
N VAL A 78 8.79 3.16 -12.70
CA VAL A 78 9.76 3.19 -11.60
C VAL A 78 10.67 1.95 -11.65
N PRO A 79 12.00 2.10 -11.77
CA PRO A 79 12.90 0.96 -11.68
C PRO A 79 12.82 0.32 -10.29
N LYS A 80 12.81 -1.02 -10.20
CA LYS A 80 12.77 -1.73 -8.91
C LYS A 80 13.85 -1.26 -7.93
N LYS A 81 15.07 -1.04 -8.42
CA LYS A 81 16.21 -0.54 -7.64
C LYS A 81 16.01 0.85 -7.03
N ALA A 82 15.04 1.63 -7.52
CA ALA A 82 14.73 2.95 -6.98
C ALA A 82 13.81 2.88 -5.74
N MET A 83 13.15 1.75 -5.49
CA MET A 83 12.17 1.64 -4.41
C MET A 83 12.78 1.84 -3.03
N ASP A 84 13.97 1.30 -2.77
CA ASP A 84 14.62 1.47 -1.47
C ASP A 84 14.91 2.95 -1.19
N ALA A 85 15.35 3.70 -2.20
CA ALA A 85 15.57 5.14 -2.07
C ALA A 85 14.26 5.92 -1.85
N ILE A 86 13.20 5.57 -2.58
CA ILE A 86 11.87 6.21 -2.44
C ILE A 86 11.31 5.98 -1.04
N VAL A 87 11.28 4.72 -0.59
CA VAL A 87 10.72 4.32 0.71
C VAL A 87 11.52 4.93 1.85
N ASN A 88 12.86 4.87 1.78
CA ASN A 88 13.71 5.53 2.77
C ASN A 88 13.53 7.05 2.79
N GLY A 89 13.26 7.67 1.64
CA GLY A 89 12.91 9.08 1.56
C GLY A 89 11.61 9.41 2.31
N ILE A 90 10.57 8.61 2.11
CA ILE A 90 9.27 8.76 2.81
C ILE A 90 9.45 8.53 4.31
N LEU A 91 10.16 7.47 4.69
CA LEU A 91 10.44 7.13 6.09
C LEU A 91 11.16 8.29 6.79
N LYS A 92 12.26 8.79 6.23
CA LYS A 92 13.01 9.93 6.80
C LYS A 92 12.16 11.18 6.96
N GLN A 93 11.25 11.47 6.03
CA GLN A 93 10.37 12.63 6.17
C GLN A 93 9.31 12.42 7.24
N THR A 94 8.81 11.19 7.38
CA THR A 94 7.85 10.80 8.41
C THR A 94 8.47 10.90 9.80
N GLU A 95 9.69 10.38 9.96
CA GLU A 95 10.45 10.37 11.22
C GLU A 95 10.79 11.77 11.75
N LYS A 96 10.81 12.80 10.89
CA LYS A 96 10.97 14.19 11.33
C LYS A 96 9.82 14.68 12.20
N VAL A 97 8.64 14.08 12.07
CA VAL A 97 7.41 14.50 12.74
C VAL A 97 7.04 13.53 13.86
N SER A 98 7.21 12.22 13.65
CA SER A 98 6.93 11.19 14.65
C SER A 98 7.75 9.93 14.36
N PRO A 99 8.25 9.21 15.39
CA PRO A 99 8.83 7.88 15.19
C PRO A 99 7.90 6.99 14.38
N SER A 100 8.44 6.19 13.47
CA SER A 100 7.62 5.36 12.59
C SER A 100 8.19 3.97 12.38
N TYR A 101 7.31 3.04 12.03
CA TYR A 101 7.64 1.67 11.66
C TYR A 101 7.45 1.49 10.16
N LEU A 102 8.38 0.79 9.52
CA LEU A 102 8.23 0.35 8.14
C LEU A 102 7.83 -1.13 8.12
N ASP A 103 6.62 -1.40 7.63
CA ASP A 103 6.15 -2.75 7.31
C ASP A 103 6.20 -2.96 5.79
N VAL A 104 6.82 -4.06 5.36
CA VAL A 104 7.00 -4.40 3.95
C VAL A 104 6.36 -5.76 3.68
N VAL A 105 5.21 -5.72 3.02
CA VAL A 105 4.49 -6.93 2.62
C VAL A 105 4.98 -7.35 1.25
N ASP A 106 5.68 -8.49 1.20
CA ASP A 106 6.22 -9.05 -0.02
C ASP A 106 5.20 -9.97 -0.71
N LEU A 107 4.49 -9.42 -1.70
CA LEU A 107 3.47 -10.14 -2.43
C LEU A 107 4.04 -11.13 -3.46
N THR A 108 5.35 -11.08 -3.73
CA THR A 108 6.00 -12.02 -4.65
C THR A 108 6.10 -13.44 -4.09
N LYS A 109 5.89 -13.59 -2.77
CA LYS A 109 5.85 -14.89 -2.09
C LYS A 109 4.58 -15.68 -2.37
N HIS A 110 3.54 -15.02 -2.89
CA HIS A 110 2.27 -15.62 -3.27
C HIS A 110 2.29 -16.02 -4.75
N LYS A 111 1.89 -17.26 -5.04
CA LYS A 111 2.00 -17.87 -6.37
C LYS A 111 0.91 -17.39 -7.31
N THR A 112 -0.27 -17.09 -6.77
CA THR A 112 -1.44 -16.72 -7.57
C THR A 112 -1.90 -15.29 -7.29
N LEU A 113 -2.63 -14.71 -8.23
CA LEU A 113 -3.22 -13.38 -8.05
C LEU A 113 -4.27 -13.40 -6.93
N GLU A 114 -5.00 -14.51 -6.79
CA GLU A 114 -5.98 -14.72 -5.73
C GLU A 114 -5.33 -14.71 -4.34
N GLU A 115 -4.19 -15.37 -4.17
CA GLU A 115 -3.42 -15.33 -2.90
C GLU A 115 -2.89 -13.92 -2.61
N GLN A 116 -2.40 -13.21 -3.63
CA GLN A 116 -1.97 -11.82 -3.49
C GLN A 116 -3.13 -10.93 -3.05
N ILE A 117 -4.30 -11.07 -3.67
CA ILE A 117 -5.49 -10.30 -3.31
C ILE A 117 -5.98 -10.66 -1.91
N GLN A 118 -6.00 -11.95 -1.56
CA GLN A 118 -6.38 -12.38 -0.21
C GLN A 118 -5.46 -11.75 0.84
N LYS A 119 -4.16 -11.68 0.56
CA LYS A 119 -3.23 -11.01 1.47
C LYS A 119 -3.54 -9.51 1.63
N MET A 120 -3.94 -8.86 0.55
CA MET A 120 -4.34 -7.45 0.58
C MET A 120 -5.61 -7.23 1.41
N VAL A 121 -6.58 -8.16 1.32
CA VAL A 121 -7.80 -8.14 2.13
C VAL A 121 -7.51 -8.35 3.61
N GLU A 122 -6.56 -9.24 3.95
CA GLU A 122 -6.12 -9.39 5.34
C GLU A 122 -5.52 -8.10 5.90
N LEU A 123 -4.69 -7.41 5.12
CA LEU A 123 -4.13 -6.12 5.53
C LEU A 123 -5.24 -5.09 5.79
N ASP A 124 -6.21 -5.01 4.88
CA ASP A 124 -7.37 -4.13 5.04
C ASP A 124 -8.16 -4.43 6.32
N ASN A 125 -8.36 -5.71 6.65
CA ASN A 125 -9.08 -6.10 7.86
C ASN A 125 -8.33 -5.70 9.13
N VAL A 126 -6.99 -5.83 9.14
CA VAL A 126 -6.14 -5.31 10.23
C VAL A 126 -6.35 -3.82 10.38
N ASP A 127 -6.54 -3.07 9.30
CA ASP A 127 -6.77 -1.62 9.38
C ASP A 127 -8.17 -1.28 9.90
N THR A 128 -9.17 -2.11 9.61
CA THR A 128 -10.52 -1.94 10.16
C THR A 128 -10.62 -2.24 11.65
N GLN A 129 -9.62 -2.89 12.27
CA GLN A 129 -9.61 -3.08 13.72
C GLN A 129 -9.52 -1.76 14.51
N TYR A 130 -9.14 -0.67 13.82
CA TYR A 130 -9.07 0.68 14.36
C TYR A 130 -10.38 1.46 14.18
N ILE A 131 -11.43 0.79 13.70
CA ILE A 131 -12.79 1.31 13.54
C ILE A 131 -13.62 0.66 14.64
N ASP A 132 -14.12 1.48 15.58
CA ASP A 132 -15.07 1.05 16.61
C ASP A 132 -16.40 0.58 16.02
#